data_AF-A0A2P4Y8X9-F1
#
_entry.id   AF-A0A2P4Y8X9-F1
#
_cell.length_a   1.000
_cell.length_b   1.000
_cell.length_c   1.000
_cell.angle_alpha   90.00
_cell.angle_beta   90.00
_cell.angle_gamma   90.00
#
_symmetry.space_group_name_H-M   'P 1'
#
loop_
_entity.id
_entity.type
_entity.pdbx_description
1 polymer ?
#
loop_
_entity_poly.entity_id
_entity_poly.type
_entity_poly.pdbx_seq_one_letter_code
_entity_poly.pdbx_strand_id
1 'polypeptide(L)'
;MQPLYLLRKKSDAEGHLEDLHNKVVKVIRSDGGVEFGSNHLERFLLSRGIEHQITEAGMSSSNGKAGRFHRTVMDSARAIFWASVLPQRFWGNEVLYANYN
;
A
#
# COMPACT_ATOMS: atom_id res chain seq x y z
N MET A 1 -0.13 -15.05 2.75
CA MET A 1 -0.05 -13.71 3.40
C MET A 1 0.27 -12.67 2.34
N GLN A 2 -0.40 -11.51 2.35
CA GLN A 2 -0.08 -10.41 1.43
C GLN A 2 1.06 -9.57 2.02
N PRO A 3 2.07 -9.17 1.24
CA PRO A 3 3.15 -8.32 1.75
C PRO A 3 2.61 -6.93 2.07
N LEU A 4 2.94 -6.44 3.28
CA LEU A 4 2.63 -5.09 3.74
C LEU A 4 3.93 -4.40 4.14
N TYR A 5 4.22 -3.26 3.52
CA TYR A 5 5.39 -2.46 3.80
C TYR A 5 4.98 -1.13 4.45
N LEU A 6 5.64 -0.79 5.56
CA LEU A 6 5.48 0.53 6.18
C LEU A 6 6.45 1.50 5.53
N LEU A 7 5.90 2.48 4.80
CA LEU A 7 6.70 3.49 4.12
C LEU A 7 6.91 4.70 5.03
N ARG A 8 8.15 5.19 5.11
CA ARG A 8 8.46 6.44 5.84
C ARG A 8 8.08 7.65 5.01
N LYS A 9 8.27 7.58 3.69
CA LYS A 9 7.82 8.55 2.70
C LYS A 9 7.12 7.84 1.56
N LYS A 10 6.18 8.53 0.91
CA LYS A 10 5.48 8.01 -0.28
C LYS A 10 6.44 7.69 -1.43
N SER A 11 7.55 8.43 -1.56
CA SER A 11 8.64 8.18 -2.51
C SER A 11 9.31 6.82 -2.33
N ASP A 12 9.24 6.23 -1.14
CA ASP A 12 9.93 4.96 -0.84
C ASP A 12 9.20 3.76 -1.48
N ALA A 13 8.00 3.96 -2.04
CA ALA A 13 7.20 2.91 -2.65
C ALA A 13 7.93 2.18 -3.79
N GLU A 14 8.75 2.89 -4.57
CA GLU A 14 9.45 2.36 -5.75
C GLU A 14 10.37 1.19 -5.38
N GLY A 15 11.16 1.32 -4.31
CA GLY A 15 12.06 0.26 -3.85
C GLY A 15 11.31 -0.99 -3.41
N HIS A 16 10.12 -0.84 -2.82
CA HIS A 16 9.32 -1.97 -2.35
C HIS A 16 8.51 -2.67 -3.44
N LEU A 17 8.34 -2.05 -4.62
CA LEU A 17 7.71 -2.69 -5.78
C LEU A 17 8.59 -3.81 -6.38
N GLU A 18 9.91 -3.68 -6.25
CA GLU A 18 10.87 -4.71 -6.69
C GLU A 18 10.90 -5.91 -5.74
N ASP A 19 10.70 -5.66 -4.44
CA ASP A 19 10.67 -6.68 -3.38
C ASP A 19 9.34 -7.45 -3.30
N LEU A 20 8.44 -7.27 -4.26
CA LEU A 20 7.14 -7.95 -4.27
C LEU A 20 7.31 -9.45 -4.62
N HIS A 21 7.74 -10.25 -3.63
CA HIS A 21 7.83 -11.71 -3.68
C HIS A 21 8.69 -12.28 -4.82
N ASN A 22 9.77 -11.60 -5.24
CA ASN A 22 10.57 -11.99 -6.41
C ASN A 22 9.75 -12.14 -7.70
N LYS A 23 8.63 -11.41 -7.81
CA LYS A 23 7.77 -11.42 -9.00
C LYS A 23 7.94 -10.14 -9.77
N VAL A 24 8.03 -10.28 -11.09
CA VAL A 24 8.00 -9.13 -11.98
C VAL A 24 6.59 -8.58 -12.01
N VAL A 25 6.39 -7.40 -11.40
CA VAL A 25 5.15 -6.64 -11.51
C VAL A 25 4.97 -6.21 -12.97
N LYS A 26 3.76 -6.39 -13.52
CA LYS A 26 3.44 -6.00 -14.90
C LYS A 26 2.51 -4.81 -15.00
N VAL A 27 1.57 -4.71 -14.06
CA VAL A 27 0.56 -3.66 -14.02
C VAL A 27 0.39 -3.19 -12.58
N ILE A 28 0.38 -1.88 -12.38
CA ILE A 28 -0.03 -1.24 -11.13
C ILE A 28 -1.27 -0.42 -11.40
N ARG A 29 -2.26 -0.54 -10.51
CA ARG A 29 -3.46 0.26 -10.55
C ARG A 29 -3.51 1.18 -9.34
N SER A 30 -3.63 2.48 -9.56
CA SER A 30 -3.85 3.47 -8.50
C SER A 30 -5.16 4.22 -8.74
N ASP A 31 -5.68 4.86 -7.70
CA ASP A 31 -6.67 5.91 -7.93
C ASP A 31 -6.00 7.13 -8.58
N GLY A 32 -6.79 8.01 -9.18
CA GLY A 32 -6.34 9.30 -9.70
C GLY A 32 -5.84 10.28 -8.63
N GLY A 33 -5.45 9.79 -7.45
CA GLY A 33 -4.78 10.60 -6.45
C GLY A 33 -3.46 11.15 -6.99
N VAL A 34 -3.28 12.46 -6.87
CA VAL A 34 -2.04 13.16 -7.24
C VAL A 34 -0.80 12.67 -6.50
N GLU A 35 -0.98 11.89 -5.44
CA GLU A 35 0.09 11.36 -4.59
C GLU A 35 0.99 10.36 -5.30
N PHE A 36 0.41 9.59 -6.24
CA PHE A 36 1.13 8.64 -7.09
C PHE A 36 1.31 9.17 -8.52
N GLY A 37 0.64 10.26 -8.89
CA GLY A 37 0.80 10.97 -10.16
C GLY A 37 2.04 11.87 -10.25
N SER A 38 3.03 11.69 -9.36
CA SER A 38 4.28 12.44 -9.47
C SER A 38 5.09 11.91 -10.67
N ASN A 39 5.68 12.82 -11.46
CA ASN A 39 6.57 12.47 -12.59
C ASN A 39 7.68 11.47 -12.24
N HIS A 40 7.98 11.25 -10.95
CA HIS A 40 9.00 10.30 -10.52
C HIS A 40 8.52 8.85 -10.60
N LEU A 41 7.36 8.53 -10.00
CA LEU A 41 6.81 7.18 -10.01
C LEU A 41 6.51 6.72 -11.44
N GLU A 42 5.92 7.60 -12.25
CA GLU A 42 5.63 7.29 -13.65
C GLU A 42 6.91 6.95 -14.43
N ARG A 43 7.99 7.72 -14.24
CA ARG A 43 9.30 7.42 -14.85
C ARG A 43 9.88 6.10 -14.34
N PHE A 44 9.76 5.81 -13.05
CA PHE A 44 10.19 4.54 -12.48
C PHE A 44 9.44 3.36 -13.12
N LEU A 45 8.11 3.42 -13.16
CA LEU A 45 7.27 2.36 -13.74
C LEU A 45 7.57 2.15 -15.23
N LEU A 46 7.71 3.24 -15.99
CA LEU A 46 8.12 3.19 -17.40
C LEU A 46 9.50 2.53 -17.58
N SER A 47 10.48 2.89 -16.76
CA SER A 47 11.84 2.30 -16.83
C SER A 47 11.87 0.80 -16.53
N ARG A 48 10.86 0.30 -15.80
CA ARG A 48 10.69 -1.12 -15.47
C ARG A 48 9.72 -1.84 -16.41
N GLY A 49 9.12 -1.14 -17.37
CA GLY A 49 8.12 -1.70 -18.28
C GLY A 49 6.82 -2.10 -17.56
N ILE A 50 6.49 -1.42 -16.46
CA ILE A 50 5.28 -1.63 -15.68
C ILE A 50 4.20 -0.67 -16.18
N GLU A 51 3.05 -1.22 -16.56
CA GLU A 51 1.89 -0.41 -16.97
C GLU A 51 1.23 0.23 -15.75
N HIS A 52 1.06 1.56 -15.78
CA HIS A 52 0.32 2.28 -14.74
C HIS A 52 -1.11 2.55 -15.21
N GLN A 53 -2.07 1.92 -14.54
CA GLN A 53 -3.49 2.15 -14.76
C GLN A 53 -4.04 3.09 -13.70
N ILE A 54 -4.50 4.25 -14.13
CA ILE A 54 -5.13 5.22 -13.24
C ILE A 54 -6.64 5.06 -13.37
N THR A 55 -7.31 4.73 -12.27
CA THR A 55 -8.78 4.70 -12.24
C THR A 55 -9.31 6.10 -12.04
N GLU A 56 -10.44 6.41 -12.68
CA GLU A 56 -11.13 7.69 -12.51
C GLU A 56 -11.35 8.01 -11.02
N ALA A 57 -11.05 9.25 -10.64
CA ALA A 57 -11.21 9.71 -9.27
C ALA A 57 -12.68 9.52 -8.83
N GLY A 58 -12.90 8.71 -7.80
CA GLY A 58 -14.25 8.41 -7.31
C GLY A 58 -14.84 7.08 -7.78
N MET A 59 -14.25 6.38 -8.75
CA MET A 59 -14.61 4.98 -9.06
C MET A 59 -13.99 4.01 -8.04
N SER A 60 -14.52 4.05 -6.83
CA SER A 60 -14.14 3.17 -5.70
C SER A 60 -14.28 1.67 -6.01
N SER A 61 -15.09 1.29 -7.01
CA SER A 61 -15.30 -0.10 -7.44
C SER A 61 -14.01 -0.74 -7.97
N SER A 62 -13.22 0.00 -8.74
CA SER A 62 -11.98 -0.47 -9.38
C SER A 62 -10.82 -0.63 -8.39
N ASN A 63 -10.82 0.15 -7.30
CA ASN A 63 -9.87 0.03 -6.19
C ASN A 63 -10.42 -0.73 -4.98
N GLY A 64 -11.58 -1.40 -5.14
CA GLY A 64 -12.29 -2.04 -4.03
C GLY A 64 -11.46 -3.08 -3.28
N LYS A 65 -10.56 -3.80 -3.97
CA LYS A 65 -9.67 -4.79 -3.33
C LYS A 65 -8.64 -4.13 -2.42
N ALA A 66 -7.94 -3.10 -2.93
CA ALA A 66 -6.95 -2.35 -2.15
C ALA A 66 -7.61 -1.63 -0.97
N GLY A 67 -8.75 -0.98 -1.19
CA GLY A 67 -9.50 -0.29 -0.15
C GLY A 67 -10.06 -1.22 0.92
N ARG A 68 -10.60 -2.40 0.55
CA ARG A 68 -11.05 -3.40 1.53
C ARG A 68 -9.89 -3.91 2.37
N PHE A 69 -8.77 -4.27 1.74
CA PHE A 69 -7.59 -4.73 2.45
C PHE A 69 -7.05 -3.68 3.43
N HIS A 70 -6.91 -2.43 2.98
CA HIS A 70 -6.49 -1.32 3.83
C HIS A 70 -7.41 -1.14 5.05
N ARG A 71 -8.74 -1.15 4.85
CA ARG A 71 -9.69 -1.08 5.97
C ARG A 71 -9.54 -2.26 6.92
N THR A 72 -9.51 -3.49 6.42
CA THR A 72 -9.38 -4.69 7.25
C THR A 72 -8.13 -4.65 8.13
N VAL A 73 -6.98 -4.29 7.55
CA VAL A 73 -5.72 -4.20 8.30
C VAL A 73 -5.79 -3.09 9.34
N MET A 74 -6.27 -1.90 8.99
CA MET A 74 -6.32 -0.76 9.90
C MET A 74 -7.35 -0.95 11.03
N ASP A 75 -8.49 -1.57 10.75
CA ASP A 75 -9.49 -1.88 11.77
C ASP A 75 -8.97 -2.95 12.73
N SER A 76 -8.29 -3.98 12.23
CA SER A 76 -7.63 -5.00 13.05
C SER A 76 -6.52 -4.39 13.91
N ALA A 77 -5.67 -3.53 13.34
CA ALA A 77 -4.61 -2.83 14.06
C ALA A 77 -5.18 -1.95 15.19
N ARG A 78 -6.27 -1.22 14.95
CA ARG A 78 -6.97 -0.45 15.99
C ARG A 78 -7.50 -1.33 17.10
N ALA A 79 -8.11 -2.47 16.77
CA ALA A 79 -8.59 -3.41 17.79
C ALA A 79 -7.44 -3.94 18.67
N ILE A 80 -6.31 -4.29 18.06
CA ILE A 80 -5.09 -4.70 18.77
C ILE A 80 -4.54 -3.57 19.64
N PHE A 81 -4.47 -2.34 19.12
CA PHE A 81 -4.01 -1.16 19.87
C PHE A 81 -4.86 -0.96 21.14
N TRP A 82 -6.19 -0.98 20.98
CA TRP A 82 -7.13 -0.83 22.10
C TRP A 82 -7.01 -1.95 23.13
N ALA A 83 -6.79 -3.19 22.70
CA ALA A 83 -6.66 -4.34 23.60
C ALA A 83 -5.29 -4.42 24.30
N SER A 84 -4.23 -3.91 23.68
CA SER A 84 -2.85 -4.10 24.13
C SER A 84 -2.32 -3.01 25.08
N VAL A 85 -3.01 -1.86 25.20
CA VAL A 85 -2.61 -0.71 26.03
C VAL A 85 -1.18 -0.24 25.72
N LEU A 86 -0.71 -0.47 24.49
CA LEU A 86 0.64 -0.12 24.07
C LEU A 86 0.75 1.39 23.79
N PRO A 87 1.91 2.01 24.06
CA PRO A 87 2.16 3.38 23.66
C PRO A 87 2.07 3.55 22.13
N GLN A 88 1.53 4.67 21.67
CA GLN A 88 1.26 4.94 20.24
C GLN A 88 2.48 4.85 19.31
N ARG A 89 3.71 4.90 19.86
CA ARG A 89 4.95 4.63 19.10
C ARG A 89 5.00 3.23 18.47
N PHE A 90 4.18 2.28 18.94
CA PHE A 90 4.13 0.91 18.43
C PHE A 90 3.08 0.68 17.34
N TRP A 91 2.40 1.73 16.88
CA TRP A 91 1.38 1.66 15.83
C TRP A 91 1.83 0.84 14.60
N GLY A 92 3.06 1.06 14.12
CA GLY A 92 3.59 0.31 12.98
C GLY A 92 3.66 -1.20 13.25
N ASN A 93 4.09 -1.60 14.45
CA ASN A 93 4.18 -3.00 14.85
C ASN A 93 2.79 -3.65 14.93
N GLU A 94 1.77 -2.92 15.37
CA GLU A 94 0.39 -3.42 15.44
C GLU A 94 -0.22 -3.62 14.06
N VAL A 95 0.06 -2.71 13.13
CA VAL A 95 -0.34 -2.86 11.72
C VAL A 95 0.34 -4.07 11.08
N LEU A 96 1.63 -4.29 11.35
CA LEU A 96 2.34 -5.50 10.87
C LEU A 96 1.77 -6.77 11.49
N TYR A 97 1.48 -6.75 12.80
CA TYR A 97 0.87 -7.88 13.50
C TYR A 97 -0.55 -8.17 13.01
N ALA A 98 -1.34 -7.13 12.70
CA ALA A 98 -2.67 -7.25 12.13
C ALA A 98 -2.67 -7.90 10.73
N ASN A 99 -1.62 -7.71 9.94
CA ASN A 99 -1.46 -8.33 8.63
C ASN A 99 -0.91 -9.77 8.70
N TYR A 100 -0.31 -10.15 9.83
CA TYR A 100 0.24 -11.48 10.05
C TYR A 100 -0.82 -12.50 10.50
N ASN A 101 -1.81 -12.07 11.28
CA ASN A 101 -2.91 -12.92 11.73
C ASN A 101 -3.96 -13.17 10.64
#